data_AF-A0A4Q3MKD4-F1
#
_entry.id   AF-A0A4Q3MKD4-F1
#
_cell.length_a   1.000
_cell.length_b   1.000
_cell.length_c   1.000
_cell.angle_alpha   90.00
_cell.angle_beta   90.00
_cell.angle_gamma   90.00
#
_symmetry.space_group_name_H-M   'P 1'
#
loop_
_entity.id
_entity.type
_entity.pdbx_description
1 polymer ?
#
loop_
_entity_poly.entity_id
_entity_poly.type
_entity_poly.pdbx_seq_one_letter_code
_entity_poly.pdbx_strand_id
1 'polypeptide(L)' 'ILNEAVLNQLLVRFGDDDAITRQVIEGVQADGTCWASGTTWRGQAAMRISVSNWATSEDDVAMSAGAMLRVYRALRAQA' A
#
# COMPACT_ATOMS: atom_id res chain seq x y z
N ILE A 1 0.34 -7.43 -6.65
CA ILE A 1 -1.13 -7.30 -6.50
C ILE A 1 -1.69 -8.70 -6.27
N LEU A 2 -2.60 -8.87 -5.30
CA LEU A 2 -3.06 -10.20 -4.86
C LEU A 2 -4.49 -10.57 -5.29
N ASN A 3 -5.26 -9.62 -5.83
CA ASN A 3 -6.63 -9.83 -6.28
C ASN A 3 -6.90 -9.09 -7.59
N GLU A 4 -7.97 -9.51 -8.26
CA GLU A 4 -8.58 -8.71 -9.33
C GLU A 4 -9.30 -7.49 -8.73
N ALA A 5 -9.19 -6.35 -9.41
CA ALA A 5 -9.81 -5.10 -9.02
C ALA A 5 -11.32 -5.13 -9.35
N VAL A 6 -12.12 -5.73 -8.47
CA VAL A 6 -13.58 -5.66 -8.58
C VAL A 6 -14.07 -4.55 -7.66
N LEU A 7 -14.73 -3.55 -8.24
CA LEU A 7 -15.10 -2.28 -7.61
C LEU A 7 -13.89 -1.41 -7.24
N ASN A 8 -13.64 -1.20 -5.95
CA ASN A 8 -12.78 -0.12 -5.49
C ASN A 8 -11.66 -0.56 -4.55
N GLN A 9 -11.38 -1.87 -4.48
CA GLN A 9 -10.45 -2.43 -3.52
C GLN A 9 -9.34 -3.25 -4.15
N LEU A 10 -8.11 -3.01 -3.67
CA LEU A 10 -6.90 -3.73 -4.05
C LEU A 10 -6.15 -4.21 -2.81
N LEU A 11 -5.57 -5.41 -2.92
CA LEU A 11 -4.63 -5.99 -1.97
C LEU A 11 -3.24 -6.00 -2.60
N VAL A 12 -2.29 -5.36 -1.94
CA VAL A 12 -0.92 -5.18 -2.39
C VAL A 12 0.03 -5.86 -1.43
N ARG A 13 1.03 -6.56 -1.97
CA ARG A 13 2.11 -7.18 -1.20
C ARG A 13 3.43 -6.69 -1.77
N PHE A 14 4.39 -6.42 -0.89
CA PHE A 14 5.69 -5.85 -1.24
C PHE A 14 6.79 -6.88 -1.05
N GLY A 15 7.64 -7.06 -2.08
CA GLY A 15 8.80 -7.96 -2.02
C GLY A 15 8.49 -9.44 -1.79
N ASP A 16 7.21 -9.84 -1.88
CA ASP A 16 6.70 -11.12 -1.40
C ASP A 16 7.05 -11.45 0.07
N ASP A 17 7.27 -10.42 0.89
CA ASP A 17 7.72 -10.56 2.27
C ASP A 17 6.74 -9.90 3.26
N ASP A 18 6.50 -10.62 4.35
CA ASP A 18 5.53 -10.26 5.38
C ASP A 18 6.00 -9.09 6.26
N ALA A 19 7.28 -9.09 6.66
CA ALA A 19 7.86 -8.04 7.46
C ALA A 19 7.99 -6.75 6.64
N ILE A 20 8.47 -6.86 5.39
CA ILE A 20 8.57 -5.74 4.46
C ILE A 20 7.18 -5.15 4.19
N THR A 21 6.17 -5.98 3.97
CA THR A 21 4.80 -5.47 3.73
C THR A 21 4.29 -4.67 4.93
N ARG A 22 4.50 -5.15 6.17
CA ARG A 22 4.13 -4.42 7.40
C ARG A 22 4.91 -3.10 7.54
N GLN A 23 6.22 -3.13 7.32
CA GLN A 23 7.05 -1.93 7.37
C GLN A 23 6.66 -0.88 6.31
N VAL A 24 6.28 -1.30 5.10
CA VAL A 24 5.77 -0.38 4.08
C VAL A 24 4.45 0.26 4.54
N ILE A 25 3.54 -0.51 5.14
CA ILE A 25 2.29 0.03 5.68
C ILE A 25 2.57 1.08 6.76
N GLU A 26 3.42 0.74 7.74
CA GLU A 26 3.81 1.66 8.82
C GLU A 26 4.49 2.93 8.27
N GLY A 27 5.42 2.76 7.34
CA GLY A 27 6.13 3.88 6.71
C GLY A 27 5.21 4.78 5.90
N VAL A 28 4.23 4.24 5.18
CA VAL A 28 3.23 5.03 4.44
C VAL A 28 2.32 5.80 5.40
N GLN A 29 1.88 5.17 6.48
CA GLN A 29 1.08 5.85 7.51
C GLN A 29 1.86 6.96 8.21
N ALA A 30 3.16 6.79 8.43
CA ALA A 30 4.04 7.80 9.01
C ALA A 30 4.39 8.94 8.02
N ASP A 31 4.56 8.63 6.72
CA ASP A 31 4.78 9.62 5.65
C ASP A 31 3.60 10.58 5.50
N GLY A 32 2.37 10.11 5.74
CA GLY A 32 1.18 10.96 5.83
C GLY A 32 0.62 11.44 4.49
N THR A 33 1.25 11.13 3.34
CA THR A 33 0.68 11.44 2.01
C THR A 33 -0.65 10.72 1.79
N CYS A 34 -0.77 9.48 2.24
CA CYS A 34 -2.00 8.70 2.17
C CYS A 34 -2.08 7.71 3.33
N TRP A 35 -3.27 7.19 3.60
CA TRP A 35 -3.48 6.17 4.61
C TRP A 35 -4.04 4.88 3.98
N ALA A 36 -3.35 3.76 4.21
CA ALA A 36 -3.81 2.42 3.82
C ALA A 36 -3.66 1.46 5.01
N SER A 37 -4.64 0.58 5.18
CA SER A 37 -4.67 -0.38 6.29
C SER A 37 -3.90 -1.66 5.96
N GLY A 38 -3.29 -2.29 6.96
CA GLY A 38 -2.87 -3.69 6.85
C GLY A 38 -4.03 -4.67 6.93
N THR A 39 -3.86 -5.84 6.33
CA THR A 39 -4.75 -6.99 6.46
C THR A 39 -3.96 -8.30 6.32
N THR A 40 -4.57 -9.41 6.71
CA THR A 40 -4.08 -10.76 6.39
C THR A 40 -4.89 -11.34 5.25
N TRP A 41 -4.22 -11.80 4.19
CA TRP A 41 -4.83 -12.45 3.04
C TRP A 41 -4.20 -13.83 2.84
N ARG A 42 -5.00 -14.90 2.97
CA ARG A 42 -4.54 -16.29 2.84
C ARG A 42 -3.29 -16.60 3.68
N GLY A 43 -3.23 -16.07 4.90
CA GLY A 43 -2.10 -16.23 5.82
C GLY A 43 -0.90 -15.32 5.57
N GLN A 44 -0.95 -14.44 4.57
CA GLN A 44 0.12 -13.50 4.22
C GLN A 44 -0.27 -12.06 4.57
N ALA A 45 0.71 -11.24 4.97
CA ALA A 45 0.48 -9.81 5.14
C ALA A 45 0.20 -9.13 3.78
N ALA A 46 -0.80 -8.24 3.77
CA ALA A 46 -1.14 -7.42 2.62
C ALA A 46 -1.54 -6.00 3.07
N MET A 47 -1.23 -5.02 2.23
CA MET A 47 -1.81 -3.68 2.31
C MET A 47 -3.16 -3.69 1.59
N ARG A 48 -4.19 -3.17 2.23
CA ARG A 48 -5.52 -2.98 1.65
C ARG A 48 -5.73 -1.52 1.29
N ILE A 49 -6.01 -1.28 0.02
CA ILE A 49 -6.31 0.03 -0.55
C ILE A 49 -7.78 0.02 -0.95
N SER A 50 -8.53 1.02 -0.50
CA SER A 50 -9.94 1.20 -0.85
C SER A 50 -10.16 2.65 -1.31
N VAL A 51 -10.56 2.84 -2.56
CA VAL A 51 -10.85 4.17 -3.11
C VAL A 51 -12.36 4.42 -3.01
N SER A 52 -12.79 5.10 -1.96
CA SER A 52 -14.23 5.27 -1.68
C SER A 52 -14.70 6.72 -1.71
N ASN A 53 -13.78 7.68 -1.61
CA ASN A 53 -14.14 9.09 -1.59
C ASN A 53 -14.37 9.58 -3.03
N TRP A 54 -15.56 10.14 -3.28
CA TRP A 54 -15.95 10.67 -4.59
C TRP A 54 -15.04 11.81 -5.07
N ALA A 55 -14.38 12.51 -4.14
CA ALA A 55 -13.48 13.60 -4.46
C ALA A 55 -12.04 13.13 -4.78
N THR A 56 -11.72 11.83 -4.65
CA THR A 56 -10.38 11.33 -4.99
C THR A 56 -10.14 11.44 -6.48
N SER A 57 -9.09 12.17 -6.86
CA SER A 57 -8.66 12.39 -8.23
C SER A 57 -7.56 11.40 -8.65
N GLU A 58 -7.23 11.39 -9.94
CA GLU A 58 -6.08 10.62 -10.47
C GLU A 58 -4.75 11.12 -9.88
N ASP A 59 -4.61 12.44 -9.65
CA ASP A 59 -3.42 13.02 -9.03
C ASP A 59 -3.24 12.54 -7.58
N ASP A 60 -4.34 12.42 -6.82
CA ASP A 60 -4.31 11.86 -5.47
C ASP A 60 -3.84 10.40 -5.48
N VAL A 61 -4.29 9.62 -6.47
CA VAL A 61 -3.87 8.23 -6.66
C VAL A 61 -2.38 8.17 -7.02
N ALA A 62 -1.92 9.03 -7.94
CA ALA A 62 -0.52 9.10 -8.35
C ALA A 62 0.41 9.47 -7.18
N MET A 63 0.01 10.46 -6.36
CA MET A 63 0.74 10.84 -5.14
C MET A 63 0.80 9.69 -4.13
N SER A 64 -0.33 9.02 -3.90
CA SER A 64 -0.45 7.90 -2.97
C SER A 64 0.44 6.71 -3.39
N ALA A 65 0.34 6.30 -4.66
CA ALA A 65 1.18 5.24 -5.22
C ALA A 65 2.67 5.63 -5.19
N GLY A 66 2.98 6.90 -5.46
CA GLY A 66 4.32 7.45 -5.34
C GLY A 66 4.87 7.32 -3.92
N ALA A 67 4.08 7.66 -2.90
CA ALA A 67 4.48 7.50 -1.49
C ALA A 67 4.77 6.04 -1.13
N MET A 68 3.89 5.12 -1.51
CA MET A 68 4.09 3.67 -1.30
C MET A 68 5.40 3.17 -1.95
N LEU A 69 5.68 3.60 -3.19
CA LEU A 69 6.91 3.23 -3.89
C LEU A 69 8.15 3.87 -3.26
N ARG A 70 8.09 5.13 -2.80
CA ARG A 70 9.20 5.79 -2.10
C ARG A 70 9.56 5.05 -0.82
N VAL A 71 8.57 4.77 0.03
CA VAL A 71 8.76 4.04 1.30
C VAL A 71 9.35 2.66 1.03
N TYR A 72 8.79 1.90 0.09
CA TYR A 72 9.30 0.57 -0.26
C TYR A 72 10.75 0.60 -0.76
N ARG A 73 11.09 1.55 -1.64
CA ARG A 73 12.47 1.71 -2.14
C ARG A 73 13.45 2.08 -1.04
N ALA A 74 13.05 2.96 -0.12
CA ALA A 74 13.88 3.34 1.02
C ALA A 74 14.19 2.15 1.93
N LEU A 75 13.20 1.32 2.25
CA LEU A 75 13.39 0.09 3.03
C LEU A 75 14.31 -0.90 2.31
N ARG A 76 14.17 -1.04 1.00
CA ARG A 76 15.03 -1.92 0.19
C ARG A 76 16.48 -1.47 0.08
N ALA A 77 16.76 -0.18 0.21
CA ALA A 77 18.12 0.35 0.17
C ALA A 77 18.84 0.22 1.53
N GLN A 78 18.11 -0.08 2.60
CA GLN A 78 18.63 -0.25 3.96
C GLN A 78 18.89 -1.71 4.35
N ALA A 79 18.46 -2.65 3.50
CA ALA A 79 18.66 -4.10 3.65
C ALA A 79 19.87 -4.56 2.83
#